data_AF-A0A7H1RIX0-F1
#
_entry.id   AF-A0A7H1RIX0-F1
#
_cell.length_a   1.000
_cell.length_b   1.000
_cell.length_c   1.000
_cell.angle_alpha   90.00
_cell.angle_beta   90.00
_cell.angle_gamma   90.00
#
_symmetry.space_group_name_H-M   'P 1'
#
loop_
_entity.id
_entity.type
_entity.pdbx_description
1 polymer ?
#
loop_
_entity_poly.entity_id
_entity_poly.type
_entity_poly.pdbx_seq_one_letter_code
_entity_poly.pdbx_strand_id
1 'polypeptide(L)'
;MSIVLLADYRAMLREAQSVELDAVLQSHLDAAELEASKFVGFDVEVEFDPSPVPADIKAAIMFLAQTMTDQMPPEESNIRRARAESLLRPYRRETGIAA
;
A
#
# COMPACT_ATOMS: atom_id res chain seq x y z
N MET A 1 12.49 -5.70 3.27
CA MET A 1 11.53 -6.81 3.44
C MET A 1 10.16 -6.16 3.40
N SER A 2 9.26 -6.59 2.50
CA SER A 2 7.95 -5.93 2.30
C SER A 2 7.20 -5.76 3.63
N ILE A 3 6.70 -4.56 3.88
CA ILE A 3 5.91 -4.20 5.06
C ILE A 3 4.66 -5.07 5.18
N VAL A 4 4.06 -5.38 4.03
CA VAL A 4 2.93 -6.31 3.91
C VAL A 4 3.44 -7.63 3.35
N LEU A 5 3.18 -8.72 4.06
CA LEU A 5 3.55 -10.04 3.55
C LEU A 5 2.69 -10.40 2.34
N LEU A 6 3.31 -10.96 1.30
CA LEU A 6 2.61 -11.43 0.11
C LEU A 6 1.48 -12.42 0.45
N ALA A 7 1.69 -13.27 1.47
CA ALA A 7 0.68 -14.21 1.94
C ALA A 7 -0.59 -13.51 2.45
N ASP A 8 -0.44 -12.39 3.18
CA ASP A 8 -1.57 -11.61 3.70
C ASP A 8 -2.31 -10.91 2.57
N TYR A 9 -1.55 -10.38 1.60
CA TYR A 9 -2.13 -9.74 0.42
C TYR A 9 -2.94 -10.71 -0.44
N ARG A 10 -2.43 -11.94 -0.66
CA ARG A 10 -3.16 -13.01 -1.37
C ARG A 10 -4.44 -13.41 -0.63
N ALA A 11 -4.36 -13.56 0.69
CA ALA A 11 -5.52 -13.89 1.50
C ALA A 11 -6.62 -12.81 1.38
N MET A 12 -6.24 -11.54 1.29
CA MET A 12 -7.17 -10.44 1.06
C MET A 12 -7.83 -10.49 -0.33
N LEU A 13 -7.07 -10.76 -1.39
CA LEU A 13 -7.60 -10.84 -2.76
C LEU A 13 -8.53 -12.04 -2.98
N ARG A 14 -8.49 -13.03 -2.08
CA ARG A 14 -9.22 -14.31 -2.21
C ARG A 14 -8.89 -15.06 -3.51
N GLU A 15 -7.77 -14.72 -4.15
CA GLU A 15 -7.28 -15.48 -5.29
C GLU A 15 -6.92 -16.89 -4.81
N ALA A 16 -7.37 -17.91 -5.55
CA ALA A 16 -6.83 -19.26 -5.37
C ALA A 16 -5.30 -19.15 -5.47
N GLN A 17 -4.57 -19.84 -4.60
CA GLN A 17 -3.12 -19.71 -4.39
C GLN A 17 -2.28 -20.04 -5.66
N SER A 18 -2.44 -19.24 -6.72
CA SER A 18 -1.71 -19.33 -7.96
C SER A 18 -0.35 -18.71 -7.74
N VAL A 19 0.65 -19.58 -7.62
CA VAL A 19 2.06 -19.19 -7.46
C VAL A 19 2.57 -18.44 -8.70
N GLU A 20 1.88 -18.60 -9.84
CA GLU A 20 2.25 -17.98 -11.12
C GLU A 20 2.15 -16.44 -11.08
N LEU A 21 1.32 -15.88 -10.20
CA LEU A 21 1.14 -14.43 -10.05
C LEU A 21 1.98 -13.82 -8.93
N ASP A 22 2.68 -14.63 -8.12
CA ASP A 22 3.35 -14.16 -6.90
C ASP A 22 4.39 -13.07 -7.19
N ALA A 23 5.14 -13.18 -8.29
CA ALA A 23 6.11 -12.15 -8.70
C ALA A 23 5.43 -10.82 -9.09
N VAL A 24 4.26 -10.89 -9.73
CA VAL A 24 3.50 -9.70 -10.15
C VAL A 24 2.86 -9.03 -8.94
N LEU A 25 2.24 -9.83 -8.06
CA LEU A 25 1.64 -9.34 -6.82
C LEU A 25 2.69 -8.72 -5.88
N GLN A 26 3.88 -9.32 -5.77
CA GLN A 26 4.99 -8.73 -5.02
C GLN A 26 5.42 -7.39 -5.64
N SER A 27 5.54 -7.31 -6.96
CA SER A 27 5.87 -6.05 -7.63
C SER A 27 4.82 -4.96 -7.39
N HIS A 28 3.54 -5.32 -7.25
CA HIS A 28 2.48 -4.36 -6.90
C HIS A 28 2.57 -3.89 -5.46
N LEU A 29 2.92 -4.79 -4.52
CA LEU A 29 3.20 -4.41 -3.14
C LEU A 29 4.38 -3.45 -3.04
N ASP A 30 5.48 -3.76 -3.71
CA ASP A 30 6.68 -2.90 -3.71
C ASP A 30 6.38 -1.51 -4.28
N ALA A 31 5.59 -1.44 -5.36
CA ALA A 31 5.15 -0.17 -5.93
C ALA A 31 4.21 0.61 -5.00
N ALA A 32 3.29 -0.08 -4.31
CA ALA A 32 2.38 0.51 -3.35
C ALA A 32 3.10 1.03 -2.08
N GLU A 33 4.12 0.32 -1.60
CA GLU A 33 4.96 0.76 -0.48
C GLU A 33 5.74 2.02 -0.84
N LEU A 34 6.27 2.09 -2.07
CA LEU A 34 6.93 3.29 -2.57
C LEU A 34 5.94 4.47 -2.71
N GLU A 35 4.73 4.23 -3.21
CA GLU A 35 3.68 5.25 -3.31
C GLU A 35 3.27 5.77 -1.92
N ALA A 36 3.08 4.88 -0.95
CA ALA A 36 2.76 5.24 0.43
C ALA A 36 3.88 6.09 1.06
N SER A 37 5.14 5.67 0.89
CA SER A 37 6.33 6.40 1.41
C SER A 37 6.44 7.81 0.82
N LYS A 38 6.24 7.95 -0.50
CA LYS A 38 6.18 9.26 -1.15
C LYS A 38 5.05 10.13 -0.63
N PHE A 39 3.88 9.55 -0.37
CA PHE A 39 2.74 10.30 0.14
C PHE A 39 2.96 10.82 1.55
N VAL A 40 3.51 9.99 2.45
CA VAL A 40 3.75 10.39 3.86
C VAL A 40 5.01 11.27 4.02
N GLY A 41 5.93 11.23 3.05
CA GLY A 41 7.14 12.04 3.04
C GLY A 41 8.33 11.42 3.77
N PHE A 42 8.33 10.10 3.98
CA PHE A 42 9.44 9.35 4.54
C PHE A 42 9.38 7.89 4.10
N ASP A 43 10.49 7.18 4.22
CA ASP A 43 10.55 5.74 3.98
C ASP A 43 9.90 4.99 5.16
N VAL A 44 8.75 4.36 4.89
CA VAL A 44 7.97 3.66 5.92
C VAL A 44 8.72 2.46 6.48
N GLU A 45 9.52 1.75 5.66
CA GLU A 45 10.29 0.59 6.10
C GLU A 45 11.35 1.03 7.12
N VAL A 46 12.05 2.12 6.82
CA VAL A 46 13.11 2.66 7.68
C VAL A 46 12.57 3.32 8.95
N GLU A 47 11.50 4.11 8.83
CA GLU A 47 10.95 4.87 9.96
C GLU A 47 10.46 3.96 11.10
N PHE A 48 9.87 2.83 10.74
CA PHE A 48 9.31 1.92 11.72
C PHE A 48 10.24 0.78 12.09
N ASP A 49 11.42 0.57 11.50
CA ASP A 49 12.34 -0.50 11.97
C ASP A 49 12.98 -0.12 13.33
N PRO A 50 12.85 -0.93 14.42
CA PRO A 50 12.24 -2.27 14.55
C PRO A 50 10.82 -2.28 15.16
N SER A 51 10.21 -1.11 15.30
CA SER A 51 8.82 -0.94 15.72
C SER A 51 7.81 -1.58 14.75
N PRO A 52 6.62 -1.98 15.23
CA PRO A 52 5.57 -2.46 14.36
C PRO A 52 5.00 -1.32 13.50
N VAL A 53 4.96 -1.52 12.18
CA VAL A 53 4.27 -0.60 11.26
C VAL A 53 2.77 -0.56 11.60
N PRO A 54 2.15 0.64 11.72
CA PRO A 54 0.73 0.80 11.99
C PRO A 54 -0.18 0.05 11.03
N ALA A 55 -1.27 -0.51 11.56
CA ALA A 55 -2.25 -1.27 10.76
C ALA A 55 -2.87 -0.43 9.63
N ASP A 56 -3.07 0.87 9.86
CA ASP A 56 -3.64 1.79 8.86
C ASP A 56 -2.71 1.95 7.64
N ILE A 57 -1.40 2.00 7.87
CA ILE A 57 -0.40 2.08 6.79
C ILE A 57 -0.39 0.77 6.00
N LYS A 58 -0.43 -0.38 6.68
CA LYS A 58 -0.52 -1.70 6.03
C LYS A 58 -1.78 -1.81 5.17
N ALA A 59 -2.94 -1.37 5.70
CA ALA A 59 -4.20 -1.38 4.97
C ALA A 59 -4.16 -0.43 3.75
N ALA A 60 -3.54 0.75 3.88
CA ALA A 60 -3.36 1.67 2.77
C ALA A 60 -2.50 1.07 1.65
N ILE A 61 -1.38 0.43 1.98
CA ILE A 61 -0.52 -0.28 1.02
C ILE A 61 -1.32 -1.35 0.27
N MET A 62 -2.12 -2.16 0.99
CA MET A 62 -2.98 -3.16 0.37
C MET A 62 -4.01 -2.55 -0.59
N PHE A 63 -4.64 -1.43 -0.24
CA PHE A 63 -5.58 -0.74 -1.13
C PHE A 63 -4.91 -0.15 -2.38
N LEU A 64 -3.69 0.39 -2.23
CA LEU A 64 -2.91 0.89 -3.36
C LEU A 64 -2.49 -0.25 -4.29
N ALA A 65 -2.01 -1.37 -3.75
CA ALA A 65 -1.65 -2.54 -4.54
C ALA A 65 -2.87 -3.08 -5.31
N GLN A 66 -4.07 -3.09 -4.71
CA GLN A 66 -5.30 -3.51 -5.40
C GLN A 66 -5.58 -2.67 -6.65
N THR A 67 -5.26 -1.38 -6.65
CA THR A 67 -5.46 -0.51 -7.82
C THR A 67 -4.62 -0.93 -9.04
N MET A 68 -3.58 -1.72 -8.81
CA MET A 68 -2.68 -2.25 -9.83
C MET A 68 -3.03 -3.70 -10.20
N THR A 69 -3.52 -4.49 -9.23
CA THR A 69 -3.88 -5.91 -9.43
C THR A 69 -5.20 -6.09 -10.15
N ASP A 70 -6.27 -5.41 -9.69
CA ASP A 70 -7.59 -5.56 -10.29
C ASP A 70 -7.67 -4.64 -11.52
N GLN A 71 -8.08 -5.17 -12.68
CA GLN A 71 -8.52 -4.36 -13.81
C GLN A 71 -9.85 -3.68 -13.47
N MET A 72 -9.78 -2.62 -12.67
CA MET A 72 -10.93 -1.84 -12.26
C MET A 72 -11.12 -0.58 -13.13
N PRO A 73 -12.36 -0.10 -13.31
CA PRO A 73 -12.60 1.19 -13.94
C PRO A 73 -11.83 2.32 -13.23
N PRO A 74 -11.40 3.38 -13.95
CA PRO A 74 -10.65 4.48 -13.35
C PRO A 74 -11.32 5.12 -12.13
N GLU A 75 -12.65 5.20 -12.12
CA GLU A 75 -13.42 5.74 -10.99
C GLU A 75 -13.26 4.92 -9.71
N GLU A 76 -13.33 3.59 -9.80
CA GLU A 76 -13.14 2.70 -8.66
C GLU A 76 -11.69 2.73 -8.16
N SER A 77 -10.72 2.82 -9.08
CA SER A 77 -9.31 2.99 -8.75
C SER A 77 -9.08 4.26 -7.94
N ASN A 78 -9.68 5.38 -8.38
CA ASN A 78 -9.59 6.64 -7.67
C ASN A 78 -10.24 6.58 -6.28
N ILE A 79 -11.37 5.89 -6.12
CA ILE A 79 -12.01 5.69 -4.80
C ILE A 79 -11.10 4.90 -3.86
N ARG A 80 -10.50 3.81 -4.34
CA ARG A 80 -9.56 3.00 -3.53
C ARG A 80 -8.31 3.79 -3.16
N ARG A 81 -7.71 4.53 -4.10
CA ARG A 81 -6.57 5.41 -3.82
C ARG A 81 -6.93 6.51 -2.80
N ALA A 82 -8.08 7.16 -2.94
CA ALA A 82 -8.53 8.18 -1.98
C ALA A 82 -8.72 7.62 -0.56
N ARG A 83 -9.19 6.36 -0.43
CA ARG A 83 -9.27 5.66 0.86
C ARG A 83 -7.89 5.40 1.44
N ALA A 84 -6.94 4.90 0.63
CA ALA A 84 -5.56 4.72 1.07
C ALA A 84 -4.95 6.04 1.55
N GLU A 85 -5.10 7.12 0.80
CA GLU A 85 -4.62 8.44 1.19
C GLU A 85 -5.26 8.95 2.48
N SER A 86 -6.54 8.66 2.72
CA SER A 86 -7.22 9.06 3.96
C SER A 86 -6.63 8.38 5.20
N LEU A 87 -6.19 7.12 5.06
CA LEU A 87 -5.50 6.36 6.10
C LEU A 87 -4.07 6.84 6.31
N LEU A 88 -3.39 7.26 5.24
CA LEU A 88 -2.01 7.76 5.31
C LEU A 88 -1.91 9.21 5.79
N ARG A 89 -2.97 10.00 5.63
CA ARG A 89 -2.98 11.44 5.95
C ARG A 89 -2.51 11.79 7.36
N PRO A 90 -2.86 11.05 8.43
CA PRO A 90 -2.39 11.33 9.79
C PRO A 90 -0.87 11.19 9.95
N TYR A 91 -0.22 10.41 9.09
CA TYR A 91 1.23 10.14 9.14
C TYR A 91 2.03 11.11 8.27
N ARG A 92 1.37 11.92 7.44
CA ARG A 92 2.04 12.78 6.47
C ARG A 92 2.83 13.90 7.15
N ARG A 93 4.15 13.97 6.89
CA ARG A 93 5.06 14.99 7.42
C ARG A 93 4.96 16.32 6.68
N GLU A 94 4.70 16.28 5.37
CA GLU A 94 4.53 17.48 4.56
C GLU A 94 3.03 17.77 4.36
N THR A 95 2.42 18.53 5.26
CA THR A 95 1.00 18.90 5.16
C THR A 95 0.69 19.87 4.02
N GLY A 96 1.69 20.34 3.26
CA GLY A 96 1.51 21.35 2.21
C GLY A 96 1.06 22.72 2.72
N ILE A 97 0.91 22.88 4.04
CA ILE A 97 0.58 24.12 4.74
C ILE A 97 1.80 24.52 5.58
N ALA A 98 2.95 24.66 4.91
CA ALA A 98 4.14 25.41 5.35
C ALA A 98 5.26 25.17 4.34
N ALA A 99 5.32 26.02 3.32
CA ALA A 99 6.57 26.42 2.67
C ALA A 99 6.80 27.89 3.04
#